data_AF-A0A7C7VXH9-F1
#
_entry.id   AF-A0A7C7VXH9-F1
#
_cell.length_a   1.000
_cell.length_b   1.000
_cell.length_c   1.000
_cell.angle_alpha   90.00
_cell.angle_beta   90.00
_cell.angle_gamma   90.00
#
_symmetry.space_group_name_H-M   'P 1'
#
loop_
_entity.id
_entity.type
_entity.pdbx_description
1 polymer ?
#
loop_
_entity_poly.entity_id
_entity_poly.type
_entity_poly.pdbx_seq_one_letter_code
_entity_poly.pdbx_strand_id
1 'polypeptide(L)'
;MLSAGGHLVTLPEVPYLDENMDPCVILSSKLFPGALKSRKEKEWFDLDMLLGTPRVSSYEYLNHYEPPEDATPLALGEGGEVVGYTRAVGSGRATILGTPLRFVRNVHPRPFSTFLSANGIERHCYAEDPRILVTQRSTESYSYVSVLNLYETPISTRLIVTDPKTKARIKVSEPTPVTVPARSGLILGVRLPLPKGLYRP
;
A
#
# COMPACT_ATOMS: atom_id res chain seq x y z
N MET A 1 9.39 -17.88 1.93
CA MET A 1 8.87 -16.53 2.27
C MET A 1 7.51 -16.63 2.94
N LEU A 2 6.47 -17.17 2.28
CA LEU A 2 5.15 -17.35 2.90
C LEU A 2 5.17 -18.30 4.11
N SER A 3 5.88 -19.43 4.01
CA SER A 3 6.09 -20.36 5.13
C SER A 3 6.83 -19.76 6.34
N ALA A 4 7.43 -18.57 6.19
CA ALA A 4 8.15 -17.84 7.23
C ALA A 4 7.39 -16.57 7.66
N GLY A 5 6.07 -16.49 7.42
CA GLY A 5 5.22 -15.38 7.84
C GLY A 5 5.07 -14.25 6.82
N GLY A 6 5.62 -14.40 5.61
CA GLY A 6 5.49 -13.39 4.56
C GLY A 6 4.06 -13.23 4.03
N HIS A 7 3.79 -12.09 3.41
CA HIS A 7 2.54 -11.83 2.69
C HIS A 7 2.83 -11.56 1.22
N LEU A 8 2.29 -12.40 0.33
CA LEU A 8 2.32 -12.20 -1.11
C LEU A 8 0.99 -11.58 -1.57
N VAL A 9 1.08 -10.52 -2.37
CA VAL A 9 -0.08 -9.92 -3.05
C VAL A 9 0.18 -9.98 -4.56
N THR A 10 -0.68 -10.64 -5.31
CA THR A 10 -0.60 -10.71 -6.77
C THR A 10 -1.77 -9.96 -7.40
N LEU A 11 -1.48 -9.24 -8.47
CA LEU A 11 -2.46 -8.55 -9.29
C LEU A 11 -1.94 -8.46 -10.74
N PRO A 12 -2.84 -8.39 -11.73
CA PRO A 12 -4.27 -8.63 -11.62
C PRO A 12 -4.64 -10.13 -11.72
N GLU A 13 -3.65 -11.00 -11.94
CA GLU A 13 -3.84 -12.42 -12.24
C GLU A 13 -2.68 -13.25 -11.68
N VAL A 14 -2.86 -14.56 -11.64
CA VAL A 14 -1.79 -15.50 -11.32
C VAL A 14 -0.95 -15.70 -12.58
N PRO A 15 0.38 -15.51 -12.56
CA PRO A 15 1.24 -15.90 -13.66
C PRO A 15 1.03 -17.38 -14.01
N TYR A 16 0.87 -17.67 -15.30
CA TYR A 16 0.60 -19.02 -15.82
C TYR A 16 1.67 -19.54 -16.78
N LEU A 17 2.71 -18.73 -17.05
CA LEU A 17 3.87 -19.10 -17.86
C LEU A 17 5.15 -18.89 -17.06
N ASP A 18 6.19 -19.67 -17.39
CA ASP A 18 7.55 -19.47 -16.90
C ASP A 18 8.39 -18.55 -17.81
N GLU A 19 9.68 -18.43 -17.53
CA GLU A 19 10.61 -17.61 -18.31
C GLU A 19 10.82 -18.07 -19.76
N ASN A 20 10.45 -19.32 -20.08
CA ASN A 20 10.54 -19.90 -21.43
C ASN A 20 9.20 -19.87 -22.16
N MET A 21 8.17 -19.25 -21.56
CA MET A 21 6.79 -19.25 -22.05
C MET A 21 6.12 -20.63 -22.00
N ASP A 22 6.64 -21.55 -21.18
CA ASP A 22 6.01 -22.85 -20.95
C ASP A 22 4.94 -22.73 -19.84
N PRO A 23 3.85 -23.53 -19.90
CA PRO A 23 2.82 -23.51 -18.86
C PRO A 23 3.38 -23.79 -17.47
N CYS A 24 3.15 -22.86 -16.53
CA CYS A 24 3.61 -22.95 -15.16
C CYS A 24 2.44 -22.78 -14.18
N VAL A 25 2.22 -23.81 -13.36
CA VAL A 25 1.08 -23.87 -12.41
C VAL A 25 1.52 -23.76 -10.96
N ILE A 26 2.78 -23.40 -10.68
CA ILE A 26 3.32 -23.44 -9.31
C ILE A 26 2.52 -22.52 -8.38
N LEU A 27 2.22 -21.29 -8.82
CA LEU A 27 1.49 -20.33 -8.00
C LEU A 27 0.00 -20.67 -7.89
N SER A 28 -0.64 -21.07 -9.00
CA SER A 28 -2.06 -21.46 -8.99
C SER A 28 -2.28 -22.72 -8.15
N SER A 29 -1.46 -23.76 -8.31
CA SER A 29 -1.61 -25.00 -7.55
C SER A 29 -1.31 -24.85 -6.05
N LYS A 30 -0.32 -24.04 -5.67
CA LYS A 30 0.13 -23.96 -4.27
C LYS A 30 -0.50 -22.82 -3.47
N LEU A 31 -0.78 -21.69 -4.11
CA LEU A 31 -1.18 -20.46 -3.41
C LEU A 31 -2.60 -20.01 -3.76
N PHE A 32 -3.00 -20.19 -5.01
CA PHE A 32 -4.25 -19.67 -5.56
C PHE A 32 -5.05 -20.76 -6.30
N PRO A 33 -5.48 -21.84 -5.62
CA PRO A 33 -6.15 -22.95 -6.29
C PRO A 33 -7.57 -22.60 -6.77
N GLY A 34 -8.08 -21.43 -6.40
CA GLY A 34 -9.38 -20.96 -6.87
C GLY A 34 -9.40 -20.72 -8.38
N ALA A 35 -10.45 -21.21 -9.04
CA ALA A 35 -10.57 -21.13 -10.48
C ALA A 35 -10.88 -19.69 -10.93
N LEU A 36 -10.29 -19.27 -12.06
CA LEU A 36 -10.75 -18.09 -12.78
C LEU A 36 -12.08 -18.43 -13.46
N LYS A 37 -13.19 -17.89 -12.96
CA LYS A 37 -14.54 -18.13 -13.49
C LYS A 37 -14.75 -17.36 -14.79
N SER A 38 -14.36 -16.09 -14.82
CA SER A 38 -14.51 -15.24 -16.00
C SER A 38 -13.61 -14.01 -15.91
N ARG A 39 -13.32 -13.45 -17.08
CA ARG A 39 -12.73 -12.12 -17.25
C ARG A 39 -13.73 -11.24 -17.97
N LYS A 40 -14.04 -10.08 -17.39
CA LYS A 40 -14.85 -9.04 -18.04
C LYS A 40 -13.93 -7.87 -18.39
N GLU A 41 -14.11 -7.29 -19.57
CA GLU A 41 -13.36 -6.09 -20.00
C GLU A 41 -14.34 -4.95 -20.25
N LYS A 42 -14.08 -3.81 -19.60
CA LYS A 42 -14.84 -2.56 -19.72
C LYS A 42 -13.92 -1.41 -19.36
N GLU A 43 -14.27 -0.21 -19.80
CA GLU A 43 -13.54 0.98 -19.38
C GLU A 43 -13.58 1.13 -17.85
N TRP A 44 -14.75 0.99 -17.24
CA TRP A 44 -14.94 1.14 -15.79
C TRP A 44 -15.80 0.03 -15.19
N PHE A 45 -15.43 -0.38 -13.98
CA PHE A 45 -16.20 -1.25 -13.12
C PHE A 45 -16.38 -0.59 -11.76
N ASP A 46 -17.57 -0.68 -11.18
CA ASP A 46 -17.78 -0.36 -9.77
C ASP A 46 -17.69 -1.66 -8.96
N LEU A 47 -16.82 -1.64 -7.95
CA LEU A 47 -16.64 -2.72 -7.01
C LEU A 47 -17.47 -2.43 -5.77
N ASP A 48 -18.26 -3.42 -5.35
CA ASP A 48 -19.00 -3.36 -4.09
C ASP A 48 -18.02 -3.19 -2.92
N MET A 49 -16.87 -3.88 -2.98
CA MET A 49 -15.80 -3.78 -1.99
C MET A 49 -14.42 -4.02 -2.61
N LEU A 50 -13.42 -3.25 -2.18
CA LEU A 50 -12.00 -3.52 -2.43
C LEU A 50 -11.22 -3.32 -1.13
N LEU A 51 -10.62 -4.40 -0.62
CA LEU A 51 -9.77 -4.42 0.57
C LEU A 51 -10.47 -3.78 1.78
N GLY A 52 -11.75 -4.12 1.99
CA GLY A 52 -12.58 -3.56 3.05
C GLY A 52 -13.09 -2.13 2.80
N THR A 53 -12.76 -1.52 1.67
CA THR A 53 -13.29 -0.21 1.28
C THR A 53 -14.49 -0.40 0.35
N PRO A 54 -15.69 0.11 0.70
CA PRO A 54 -16.86 -0.03 -0.14
C PRO A 54 -16.80 0.92 -1.35
N ARG A 55 -17.50 0.54 -2.44
CA ARG A 55 -17.76 1.41 -3.61
C ARG A 55 -16.49 2.00 -4.21
N VAL A 56 -15.61 1.14 -4.72
CA VAL A 56 -14.35 1.53 -5.36
C VAL A 56 -14.43 1.26 -6.85
N SER A 57 -14.02 2.21 -7.69
CA SER A 57 -13.98 1.97 -9.13
C SER A 57 -12.66 1.31 -9.55
N SER A 58 -12.76 0.42 -10.54
CA SER A 58 -11.66 -0.28 -11.21
C SER A 58 -11.70 0.03 -12.71
N TYR A 59 -10.56 -0.12 -13.38
CA TYR A 59 -10.39 0.20 -14.81
C TYR A 59 -9.97 -1.03 -15.62
N GLU A 60 -10.27 -1.03 -16.93
CA GLU A 60 -9.87 -2.02 -17.95
C GLU A 60 -10.52 -3.42 -17.85
N TYR A 61 -10.29 -4.17 -16.78
CA TYR A 61 -10.80 -5.54 -16.65
C TYR A 61 -10.98 -5.98 -15.21
N LEU A 62 -11.81 -7.00 -15.07
CA LEU A 62 -12.18 -7.61 -13.79
C LEU A 62 -12.22 -9.13 -13.94
N ASN A 63 -11.33 -9.81 -13.21
CA ASN A 63 -11.27 -11.25 -13.07
C ASN A 63 -12.14 -11.69 -11.90
N HIS A 64 -13.10 -12.58 -12.16
CA HIS A 64 -13.94 -13.20 -11.14
C HIS A 64 -13.38 -14.57 -10.80
N TYR A 65 -13.29 -14.87 -9.51
CA TYR A 65 -12.76 -16.12 -9.01
C TYR A 65 -13.85 -16.94 -8.31
N GLU A 66 -13.67 -18.25 -8.35
CA GLU A 66 -14.27 -19.18 -7.40
C GLU A 66 -13.20 -19.51 -6.35
N PRO A 67 -13.18 -18.81 -5.20
CA PRO A 67 -12.17 -19.05 -4.18
C PRO A 67 -12.34 -20.44 -3.56
N PRO A 68 -11.26 -21.08 -3.07
CA PRO A 68 -11.38 -22.29 -2.26
C PRO A 68 -12.12 -22.00 -0.95
N GLU A 69 -12.70 -23.02 -0.32
CA GLU A 69 -13.51 -22.88 0.91
C GLU A 69 -12.74 -22.22 2.07
N ASP A 70 -11.42 -22.37 2.12
CA ASP A 70 -10.55 -21.83 3.16
C ASP A 70 -10.06 -20.39 2.88
N ALA A 71 -10.50 -19.78 1.77
CA ALA A 71 -10.17 -18.41 1.43
C ALA A 71 -11.25 -17.41 1.88
N THR A 72 -10.81 -16.19 2.18
CA THR A 72 -11.67 -15.06 2.56
C THR A 72 -11.73 -14.06 1.40
N PRO A 73 -12.92 -13.71 0.89
CA PRO A 73 -13.08 -12.64 -0.09
C PRO A 73 -12.56 -11.30 0.46
N LEU A 74 -11.74 -10.60 -0.33
CA LEU A 74 -11.22 -9.27 -0.02
C LEU A 74 -11.62 -8.22 -1.06
N ALA A 75 -12.12 -8.64 -2.21
CA ALA A 75 -12.70 -7.75 -3.21
C ALA A 75 -13.94 -8.39 -3.82
N LEU A 76 -15.01 -7.60 -3.95
CA LEU A 76 -16.30 -8.00 -4.48
C LEU A 76 -16.67 -7.08 -5.64
N GLY A 77 -16.99 -7.66 -6.79
CA GLY A 77 -17.64 -6.98 -7.89
C GLY A 77 -19.15 -6.87 -7.64
N GLU A 78 -19.85 -6.24 -8.58
CA GLU A 78 -21.31 -6.07 -8.55
C GLU A 78 -22.02 -7.42 -8.34
N GLY A 79 -22.99 -7.44 -7.42
CA GLY A 79 -23.76 -8.64 -7.10
C GLY A 79 -23.02 -9.61 -6.19
N GLY A 80 -21.92 -9.17 -5.55
CA GLY A 80 -21.16 -9.97 -4.61
C GLY A 80 -20.23 -11.01 -5.25
N GLU A 81 -19.98 -10.94 -6.57
CA GLU A 81 -19.04 -11.84 -7.23
C GLU A 81 -17.62 -11.60 -6.69
N VAL A 82 -16.89 -12.67 -6.34
CA VAL A 82 -15.55 -12.55 -5.78
C VAL A 82 -14.57 -12.16 -6.88
N VAL A 83 -13.90 -11.02 -6.69
CA VAL A 83 -12.89 -10.49 -7.62
C VAL A 83 -11.53 -10.34 -6.96
N GLY A 84 -11.38 -10.90 -5.77
CA GLY A 84 -10.13 -10.99 -5.06
C GLY A 84 -10.32 -11.64 -3.70
N TYR A 85 -9.36 -12.44 -3.28
CA TYR A 85 -9.43 -13.20 -2.04
C TYR A 85 -8.05 -13.35 -1.39
N THR A 86 -8.05 -13.70 -0.10
CA THR A 86 -6.84 -14.07 0.63
C THR A 86 -6.97 -15.45 1.22
N ARG A 87 -5.85 -16.13 1.39
CA ARG A 87 -5.74 -17.45 1.99
C ARG A 87 -4.52 -17.52 2.89
N ALA A 88 -4.63 -18.21 4.01
CA ALA A 88 -3.48 -18.53 4.86
C ALA A 88 -2.62 -19.61 4.20
N VAL A 89 -1.29 -19.43 4.20
CA VAL A 89 -0.33 -20.41 3.65
C VAL A 89 0.82 -20.57 4.62
N GLY A 90 0.83 -21.67 5.37
CA GLY A 90 1.74 -21.85 6.50
C GLY A 90 1.48 -20.77 7.56
N SER A 91 2.51 -20.03 7.96
CA SER A 91 2.40 -18.88 8.85
C SER A 91 2.14 -17.55 8.13
N GLY A 92 2.12 -17.55 6.79
CA GLY A 92 1.94 -16.36 5.95
C GLY A 92 0.58 -16.29 5.27
N ARG A 93 0.46 -15.37 4.31
CA ARG A 93 -0.78 -15.14 3.55
C ARG A 93 -0.50 -14.93 2.07
N ALA A 94 -1.40 -15.39 1.22
CA ALA A 94 -1.42 -15.10 -0.20
C ALA A 94 -2.73 -14.35 -0.52
N THR A 95 -2.63 -13.23 -1.24
CA THR A 95 -3.78 -12.45 -1.70
C THR A 95 -3.72 -12.27 -3.20
N ILE A 96 -4.82 -12.53 -3.89
CA ILE A 96 -4.98 -12.18 -5.30
C ILE A 96 -6.07 -11.13 -5.45
N LEU A 97 -5.82 -10.14 -6.29
CA LEU A 97 -6.79 -9.13 -6.70
C LEU A 97 -6.95 -9.21 -8.21
N GLY A 98 -8.17 -9.50 -8.65
CA GLY A 98 -8.59 -9.67 -10.03
C GLY A 98 -8.73 -8.38 -10.83
N THR A 99 -8.14 -7.29 -10.35
CA THR A 99 -8.27 -5.96 -10.92
C THR A 99 -6.91 -5.27 -10.90
N PRO A 100 -6.56 -4.51 -11.95
CA PRO A 100 -5.38 -3.67 -11.90
C PRO A 100 -5.57 -2.53 -10.89
N LEU A 101 -4.64 -2.41 -9.95
CA LEU A 101 -4.61 -1.29 -9.01
C LEU A 101 -3.87 -0.11 -9.64
N ARG A 102 -4.59 0.69 -10.42
CA ARG A 102 -4.06 1.93 -10.98
C ARG A 102 -4.45 3.11 -10.09
N PHE A 103 -3.61 4.14 -10.04
CA PHE A 103 -3.96 5.42 -9.44
C PHE A 103 -4.92 6.20 -10.35
N VAL A 104 -6.14 5.69 -10.55
CA VAL A 104 -7.16 6.39 -11.33
C VAL A 104 -8.12 7.04 -10.32
N ARG A 105 -7.87 8.32 -10.02
CA ARG A 105 -8.60 9.16 -9.04
C ARG A 105 -8.13 8.98 -7.57
N ASN A 106 -8.39 10.00 -6.75
CA ASN A 106 -8.01 10.14 -5.32
C ASN A 106 -8.61 9.06 -4.38
N VAL A 107 -9.17 7.97 -4.89
CA VAL A 107 -9.94 6.96 -4.14
C VAL A 107 -9.04 5.79 -3.69
N HIS A 108 -7.96 5.49 -4.41
CA HIS A 108 -7.10 4.33 -4.14
C HIS A 108 -6.20 4.41 -2.90
N PRO A 109 -5.78 5.57 -2.33
CA PRO A 109 -4.93 5.58 -1.14
C PRO A 109 -5.57 4.88 0.07
N ARG A 110 -6.91 4.92 0.17
CA ARG A 110 -7.67 4.36 1.30
C ARG A 110 -7.67 2.82 1.30
N PRO A 111 -8.10 2.11 0.23
CA PRO A 111 -8.01 0.65 0.15
C PRO A 111 -6.64 0.10 0.54
N PHE A 112 -5.56 0.73 0.05
CA PHE A 112 -4.21 0.31 0.41
C PHE A 112 -3.88 0.55 1.88
N SER A 113 -4.23 1.71 2.45
CA SER A 113 -3.98 1.97 3.88
C SER A 113 -4.73 0.99 4.79
N THR A 114 -5.98 0.67 4.44
CA THR A 114 -6.81 -0.31 5.16
C THR A 114 -6.19 -1.69 5.05
N PHE A 115 -5.79 -2.09 3.85
CA PHE A 115 -5.15 -3.38 3.60
C PHE A 115 -3.83 -3.54 4.35
N LEU A 116 -2.93 -2.57 4.27
CA LEU A 116 -1.64 -2.63 4.96
C LEU A 116 -1.85 -2.75 6.47
N SER A 117 -2.74 -1.92 7.03
CA SER A 117 -3.08 -1.95 8.46
C SER A 117 -3.67 -3.31 8.88
N ALA A 118 -4.60 -3.86 8.09
CA ALA A 118 -5.21 -5.16 8.36
C ALA A 118 -4.21 -6.33 8.32
N ASN A 119 -3.06 -6.14 7.68
CA ASN A 119 -1.97 -7.12 7.63
C ASN A 119 -0.80 -6.76 8.56
N GLY A 120 -1.03 -5.88 9.53
CA GLY A 120 -0.01 -5.50 10.52
C GLY A 120 1.16 -4.71 9.94
N ILE A 121 1.03 -4.19 8.71
CA ILE A 121 2.05 -3.37 8.06
C ILE A 121 1.84 -1.92 8.48
N GLU A 122 2.65 -1.48 9.43
CA GLU A 122 2.62 -0.10 9.91
C GLU A 122 3.53 0.81 9.07
N ARG A 123 3.06 2.04 8.82
CA ARG A 123 3.90 3.07 8.21
C ARG A 123 4.94 3.56 9.22
N HIS A 124 6.19 3.54 8.80
CA HIS A 124 7.31 4.07 9.59
C HIS A 124 7.28 5.59 9.74
N CYS A 125 6.76 6.30 8.73
CA CYS A 125 6.57 7.74 8.71
C CYS A 125 5.37 8.12 7.83
N TYR A 126 4.70 9.22 8.14
CA TYR A 126 3.60 9.75 7.32
C TYR A 126 3.32 11.24 7.62
N ALA A 127 2.64 11.89 6.69
CA ALA A 127 1.98 13.17 6.89
C ALA A 127 0.49 12.96 7.18
N GLU A 128 -0.12 13.83 7.99
CA GLU A 128 -1.57 13.83 8.18
C GLU A 128 -2.32 14.16 6.87
N ASP A 129 -1.73 15.00 6.01
CA ASP A 129 -2.26 15.29 4.69
C ASP A 129 -1.72 14.26 3.67
N PRO A 130 -2.59 13.41 3.07
CA PRO A 130 -2.15 12.34 2.18
C PRO A 130 -1.57 12.82 0.84
N ARG A 131 -1.67 14.12 0.54
CA ARG A 131 -1.05 14.74 -0.63
C ARG A 131 0.46 14.94 -0.46
N ILE A 132 0.94 14.95 0.78
CA ILE A 132 2.36 15.08 1.08
C ILE A 132 3.00 13.68 1.11
N LEU A 133 4.01 13.50 0.27
CA LEU A 133 4.82 12.29 0.29
C LEU A 133 5.91 12.43 1.34
N VAL A 134 6.04 11.41 2.20
CA VAL A 134 7.04 11.39 3.26
C VAL A 134 7.82 10.10 3.16
N THR A 135 9.14 10.21 3.17
CA THR A 135 10.05 9.06 3.31
C THR A 135 11.08 9.35 4.39
N GLN A 136 11.44 8.32 5.14
CA GLN A 136 12.44 8.42 6.20
C GLN A 136 13.57 7.45 5.90
N ARG A 137 14.81 7.96 5.94
CA ARG A 137 16.02 7.15 5.90
C ARG A 137 16.74 7.31 7.22
N SER A 138 16.93 6.20 7.93
CA SER A 138 17.43 6.20 9.31
C SER A 138 18.75 5.45 9.40
N THR A 139 19.66 5.99 10.22
CA THR A 139 20.73 5.23 10.86
C THR A 139 20.23 4.76 12.23
N GLU A 140 21.13 4.22 13.07
CA GLU A 140 20.82 3.91 14.46
C GLU A 140 20.64 5.18 15.34
N SER A 141 21.19 6.31 14.94
CA SER A 141 21.30 7.51 15.79
C SER A 141 20.55 8.74 15.28
N TYR A 142 20.37 8.87 13.96
CA TYR A 142 19.67 9.99 13.33
C TYR A 142 18.93 9.54 12.08
N SER A 143 18.04 10.40 11.57
CA SER A 143 17.38 10.17 10.29
C SER A 143 17.21 11.45 9.49
N TYR A 144 17.08 11.27 8.18
CA TYR A 144 16.64 12.30 7.25
C TYR A 144 15.21 11.97 6.82
N VAL A 145 14.35 12.97 6.87
CA VAL A 145 12.95 12.87 6.47
C VAL A 145 12.76 13.75 5.25
N SER A 146 12.54 13.13 4.10
CA SER A 146 12.21 13.83 2.87
C SER A 146 10.70 14.04 2.81
N VAL A 147 10.28 15.29 2.65
CA VAL A 147 8.89 15.72 2.61
C VAL A 147 8.65 16.40 1.28
N LEU A 148 7.75 15.87 0.45
CA LEU A 148 7.56 16.35 -0.92
C LEU A 148 6.11 16.81 -1.13
N ASN A 149 5.96 17.98 -1.73
CA ASN A 149 4.70 18.51 -2.23
C ASN A 149 4.76 18.59 -3.76
N LEU A 150 4.02 17.73 -4.42
CA LEU A 150 3.94 17.69 -5.90
C LEU A 150 2.83 18.59 -6.46
N TYR A 151 2.05 19.25 -5.60
CA TYR A 151 0.91 20.09 -5.98
C TYR A 151 1.34 21.55 -6.15
N GLU A 152 0.53 22.31 -6.89
CA GLU A 152 0.81 23.71 -7.23
C GLU A 152 0.45 24.71 -6.12
N THR A 153 -0.06 24.21 -5.00
CA THR A 153 -0.39 25.03 -3.83
C THR A 153 0.47 24.60 -2.63
N PRO A 154 0.88 25.54 -1.76
CA PRO A 154 1.49 25.18 -0.49
C PRO A 154 0.55 24.32 0.35
N ILE A 155 1.11 23.32 1.04
CA ILE A 155 0.34 22.44 1.92
C ILE A 155 0.97 22.45 3.30
N SER A 156 0.16 22.75 4.31
CA SER A 156 0.54 22.66 5.71
C SER A 156 0.06 21.32 6.29
N THR A 157 0.97 20.57 6.89
CA THR A 157 0.66 19.24 7.44
C THR A 157 1.47 18.94 8.69
N ARG A 158 0.99 18.01 9.51
CA ARG A 158 1.79 17.44 10.59
C ARG A 158 2.52 16.19 10.14
N LEU A 159 3.77 16.05 10.58
CA LEU A 159 4.64 14.94 10.23
C LEU A 159 4.85 14.05 11.44
N ILE A 160 4.57 12.76 11.25
CA ILE A 160 4.81 11.71 12.23
C ILE A 160 5.90 10.79 11.68
N VAL A 161 6.96 10.60 12.46
CA VAL A 161 8.13 9.80 12.06
C VAL A 161 8.53 8.88 13.21
N THR A 162 9.33 7.87 12.93
CA THR A 162 9.88 6.99 13.97
C THR A 162 11.23 7.52 14.43
N ASP A 163 11.41 7.72 15.72
CA ASP A 163 12.70 8.11 16.30
C ASP A 163 13.74 7.01 16.03
N PRO A 164 14.88 7.32 15.39
CA PRO A 164 15.87 6.32 15.02
C PRO A 164 16.50 5.63 16.25
N LYS A 165 16.57 6.31 17.39
CA LYS A 165 17.19 5.82 18.62
C LYS A 165 16.20 5.11 19.52
N THR A 166 15.05 5.71 19.80
CA THR A 166 14.07 5.15 20.76
C THR A 166 13.03 4.25 20.10
N LYS A 167 12.93 4.29 18.76
CA LYS A 167 11.87 3.64 17.96
C LYS A 167 10.45 4.12 18.29
N ALA A 168 10.30 5.15 19.12
CA ALA A 168 9.00 5.76 19.41
C ALA A 168 8.54 6.63 18.24
N ARG A 169 7.22 6.77 18.06
CA ARG A 169 6.67 7.74 17.11
C ARG A 169 6.79 9.15 17.68
N ILE A 170 7.32 10.08 16.90
CA ILE A 170 7.48 11.48 17.27
C ILE A 170 6.82 12.38 16.23
N LYS A 171 6.30 13.51 16.69
CA LYS A 171 5.74 14.55 15.82
C LYS A 171 6.81 15.62 15.61
N VAL A 172 7.35 15.71 14.40
CA VAL A 172 8.49 16.59 14.09
C VAL A 172 8.06 18.05 13.93
N SER A 173 6.76 18.27 13.74
CA SER A 173 6.14 19.55 13.43
C SER A 173 5.16 19.98 14.54
N GLU A 174 5.56 19.85 15.80
CA GLU A 174 4.82 20.41 16.93
C GLU A 174 5.59 21.58 17.57
N PRO A 175 4.88 22.66 17.99
CA PRO A 175 3.42 22.82 17.96
C PRO A 175 2.86 23.20 16.57
N THR A 176 3.72 23.66 15.65
CA THR A 176 3.29 24.26 14.39
C THR A 176 3.46 23.29 13.21
N PRO A 177 2.41 23.09 12.38
CA PRO A 177 2.53 22.31 11.15
C PRO A 177 3.67 22.78 10.25
N VAL A 178 4.27 21.85 9.51
CA VAL A 178 5.26 22.18 8.49
C VAL A 178 4.50 22.58 7.23
N THR A 179 4.79 23.77 6.71
CA THR A 179 4.30 24.22 5.41
C THR A 179 5.32 23.87 4.34
N VAL A 180 4.92 23.02 3.41
CA VAL A 180 5.73 22.63 2.25
C VAL A 180 5.29 23.49 1.06
N PRO A 181 6.18 24.32 0.48
CA PRO A 181 5.84 25.15 -0.68
C PRO A 181 5.34 24.33 -1.88
N ALA A 182 4.66 24.99 -2.81
CA ALA A 182 4.20 24.38 -4.05
C ALA A 182 5.36 23.75 -4.84
N ARG A 183 5.13 22.56 -5.42
CA ARG A 183 6.08 21.83 -6.29
C ARG A 183 7.50 21.77 -5.73
N SER A 184 7.62 21.52 -4.42
CA SER A 184 8.89 21.59 -3.71
C SER A 184 9.08 20.43 -2.73
N GLY A 185 10.25 20.38 -2.11
CA GLY A 185 10.57 19.43 -1.07
C GLY A 185 11.39 20.03 0.06
N LEU A 186 11.27 19.43 1.23
CA LEU A 186 12.08 19.72 2.41
C LEU A 186 12.82 18.44 2.82
N ILE A 187 14.03 18.62 3.35
CA ILE A 187 14.75 17.56 4.06
C ILE A 187 14.87 18.00 5.51
N LEU A 188 14.24 17.24 6.41
CA LEU A 188 14.28 17.50 7.84
C LEU A 188 15.23 16.52 8.51
N GLY A 189 16.14 17.03 9.35
CA GLY A 189 17.00 16.21 10.18
C GLY A 189 16.32 15.86 11.50
N VAL A 190 16.29 14.58 11.86
CA VAL A 190 15.81 14.11 13.16
C VAL A 190 17.02 13.62 13.95
N ARG A 191 17.29 14.25 15.10
CA ARG A 191 18.49 14.01 15.92
C ARG A 191 19.80 14.19 15.14
N LEU A 192 19.77 14.98 14.07
CA LEU A 192 20.95 15.21 13.26
C LEU A 192 22.00 15.97 14.10
N PRO A 193 23.22 15.43 14.25
CA PRO A 193 24.28 16.16 14.94
C PRO A 193 24.66 17.38 14.11
N LEU A 194 24.26 18.56 14.58
CA LEU A 194 24.64 19.82 13.96
C LEU A 194 25.95 20.32 14.59
N PRO A 195 26.93 20.79 13.79
CA PRO A 195 28.10 21.47 14.31
C PRO A 195 27.71 22.66 15.19
N LYS A 196 28.46 22.87 16.27
CA LYS A 196 28.27 24.03 17.17
C LYS A 196 28.35 25.32 16.35
N GLY A 197 27.34 26.18 16.47
CA GLY A 197 27.28 27.50 15.80
C GLY A 197 26.33 27.61 14.61
N LEU A 198 25.71 26.51 14.15
CA LEU A 198 24.76 26.51 13.03
C LEU A 198 23.28 26.69 13.43
N TYR A 199 22.98 26.94 14.71
CA TYR A 199 21.62 27.14 15.21
C TYR A 199 21.56 28.28 16.23
N ARG A 200 20.56 29.17 16.10
CA ARG A 200 20.07 30.00 17.21
C ARG A 200 18.94 29.23 17.90
N PRO A 201 18.94 29.17 19.24
CA PRO A 201 17.94 28.44 20.02
C PRO A 201 16.52 28.97 19.80
#